data_AF-A0A3N0C1I8-F1
#
_entry.id   AF-A0A3N0C1I8-F1
#
_cell.length_a   1.000
_cell.length_b   1.000
_cell.length_c   1.000
_cell.angle_alpha   90.00
_cell.angle_beta   90.00
_cell.angle_gamma   90.00
#
_symmetry.space_group_name_H-M   'P 1'
#
loop_
_entity.id
_entity.type
_entity.pdbx_description
1 polymer ?
#
loop_
_entity_poly.entity_id
_entity_poly.type
_entity_poly.pdbx_seq_one_letter_code
_entity_poly.pdbx_strand_id
1 'polypeptide(L)'
;MTTEIKNIRWVTSEDLFGTLKTDFADYLNKKLDAAVAVEFERIYDIINVSFPEIITGTAFHIVVSEEEITLSTDNTIPANNSEALEKQLIDFLKLNLN
;
A
#
# COMPACT_ATOMS: atom_id res chain seq x y z
N MET A 1 -2.32 -12.48 -4.09
CA MET A 1 -3.67 -12.34 -3.51
C MET A 1 -4.20 -10.95 -3.87
N THR A 2 -5.53 -10.77 -3.92
CA THR A 2 -6.15 -9.47 -4.25
C THR A 2 -7.17 -9.11 -3.17
N THR A 3 -7.14 -7.87 -2.70
CA THR A 3 -8.05 -7.30 -1.71
C THR A 3 -8.71 -6.04 -2.27
N GLU A 4 -10.04 -5.98 -2.21
CA GLU A 4 -10.83 -4.83 -2.68
C GLU A 4 -11.30 -3.96 -1.51
N ILE A 5 -11.19 -2.63 -1.67
CA ILE A 5 -11.57 -1.63 -0.68
C ILE A 5 -12.45 -0.58 -1.38
N LYS A 6 -13.62 -0.27 -0.82
CA LYS A 6 -14.50 0.76 -1.39
C LYS A 6 -13.87 2.15 -1.30
N ASN A 7 -13.93 2.91 -2.39
CA ASN A 7 -13.47 4.28 -2.46
C ASN A 7 -14.59 5.27 -2.10
N ILE A 8 -14.97 5.31 -0.82
CA ILE A 8 -16.14 6.08 -0.34
C ILE A 8 -15.93 7.60 -0.50
N ARG A 9 -14.67 8.06 -0.44
CA ARG A 9 -14.30 9.47 -0.50
C ARG A 9 -13.89 9.96 -1.89
N TRP A 10 -14.04 9.14 -2.93
CA TRP A 10 -13.58 9.44 -4.30
C TRP A 10 -12.12 9.89 -4.37
N VAL A 11 -11.26 9.22 -3.60
CA VAL A 11 -9.82 9.51 -3.56
C VAL A 11 -9.20 9.14 -4.91
N THR A 12 -8.45 10.06 -5.49
CA THR A 12 -7.73 9.80 -6.74
C THR A 12 -6.40 9.08 -6.48
N SER A 13 -5.80 8.48 -7.52
CA SER A 13 -4.47 7.87 -7.37
C SER A 13 -3.39 8.90 -6.99
N GLU A 14 -3.57 10.17 -7.35
CA GLU A 14 -2.66 11.26 -6.95
C GLU A 14 -2.79 11.60 -5.47
N ASP A 15 -4.02 11.74 -4.96
CA ASP A 15 -4.29 12.00 -3.54
C ASP A 15 -3.78 10.86 -2.66
N LEU A 16 -4.06 9.62 -3.06
CA LEU A 16 -3.61 8.45 -2.33
C LEU A 16 -2.08 8.33 -2.36
N PHE A 17 -1.45 8.60 -3.51
CA PHE A 17 0.01 8.60 -3.62
C PHE A 17 0.66 9.63 -2.70
N GLY A 18 0.09 10.84 -2.63
CA GLY A 18 0.53 11.88 -1.69
C GLY A 18 0.46 11.39 -0.25
N THR A 19 -0.70 10.85 0.15
CA THR A 19 -0.96 10.34 1.50
C THR A 19 -0.02 9.19 1.88
N LEU A 20 0.23 8.26 0.96
CA LEU A 20 1.15 7.15 1.18
C LEU A 20 2.58 7.64 1.43
N LYS A 21 3.06 8.61 0.64
CA LYS A 21 4.41 9.16 0.79
C LYS A 21 4.62 9.92 2.10
N THR A 22 3.59 10.60 2.61
CA THR A 22 3.72 11.41 3.83
C THR A 22 3.46 10.59 5.09
N ASP A 23 2.46 9.71 5.06
CA ASP A 23 1.87 9.20 6.31
C ASP A 23 2.09 7.70 6.49
N PHE A 24 2.25 6.93 5.40
CA PHE A 24 2.33 5.46 5.51
C PHE A 24 3.63 4.99 6.15
N ALA A 25 4.76 5.60 5.80
CA ALA A 25 6.05 5.24 6.40
C ALA A 25 6.02 5.46 7.93
N ASP A 26 5.49 6.60 8.37
CA ASP A 26 5.32 6.91 9.79
C ASP A 26 4.32 5.97 10.48
N TYR A 27 3.22 5.62 9.80
CA TYR A 27 2.26 4.64 10.29
C TYR A 27 2.92 3.27 10.50
N LEU A 28 3.67 2.80 9.51
CA LEU A 28 4.32 1.50 9.53
C LEU A 28 5.39 1.42 10.62
N ASN A 29 6.22 2.46 10.74
CA ASN A 29 7.27 2.53 11.75
C ASN A 29 6.69 2.45 13.17
N LYS A 30 5.54 3.10 13.42
CA LYS A 30 4.83 3.02 14.71
C LYS A 30 4.22 1.64 14.97
N LYS A 31 3.82 0.91 13.92
CA LYS A 31 3.16 -0.39 14.05
C LYS A 31 4.14 -1.55 14.20
N LEU A 32 5.29 -1.46 13.53
CA LEU A 32 6.28 -2.53 13.50
C LEU A 32 7.43 -2.32 14.51
N ASP A 33 7.47 -1.17 15.19
CA ASP A 33 8.58 -0.78 16.08
C ASP A 33 9.95 -0.91 15.38
N ALA A 34 9.96 -0.61 14.08
CA ALA A 34 11.10 -0.77 13.19
C ALA A 34 11.08 0.35 12.15
N ALA A 35 12.25 0.88 11.81
CA ALA A 35 12.38 1.80 10.68
C ALA A 35 12.40 0.98 9.39
N VAL A 36 11.27 0.88 8.71
CA VAL A 36 11.15 0.15 7.44
C VAL A 36 11.17 1.15 6.30
N ALA A 37 12.16 1.04 5.41
CA ALA A 37 12.16 1.80 4.17
C ALA A 37 10.98 1.36 3.27
N VAL A 38 10.15 2.32 2.85
CA VAL A 38 9.05 2.12 1.91
C VAL A 38 9.19 3.10 0.76
N GLU A 39 9.07 2.59 -0.46
CA GLU A 39 9.13 3.38 -1.69
C GLU A 39 7.82 3.27 -2.46
N PHE A 40 7.49 4.35 -3.17
CA PHE A 40 6.26 4.46 -3.94
C PHE A 40 6.55 4.97 -5.34
N GLU A 41 5.94 4.32 -6.33
CA GLU A 41 5.95 4.76 -7.72
C GLU A 41 4.52 4.78 -8.25
N ARG A 42 4.08 5.90 -8.84
CA ARG A 42 2.76 6.03 -9.46
C ARG A 42 2.87 6.01 -10.98
N ILE A 43 2.07 5.16 -11.61
CA ILE A 43 1.91 5.07 -13.06
C ILE A 43 0.40 5.10 -13.35
N TYR A 44 -0.10 6.24 -13.82
CA TYR A 44 -1.54 6.49 -14.01
C TYR A 44 -2.36 6.25 -12.73
N ASP A 45 -3.26 5.28 -12.75
CA ASP A 45 -4.14 4.83 -11.68
C ASP A 45 -3.51 3.77 -10.77
N ILE A 46 -2.28 3.34 -11.08
CA ILE A 46 -1.56 2.31 -10.34
C ILE A 46 -0.50 2.95 -9.44
N ILE A 47 -0.43 2.51 -8.19
CA ILE A 47 0.63 2.84 -7.23
C ILE A 47 1.34 1.55 -6.85
N ASN A 48 2.61 1.46 -7.22
CA ASN A 48 3.52 0.40 -6.80
C ASN A 48 4.09 0.76 -5.43
N VAL A 49 4.09 -0.22 -4.52
CA VAL A 49 4.66 -0.11 -3.17
C VAL A 49 5.79 -1.11 -3.04
N SER A 50 6.97 -0.66 -2.63
CA SER A 50 8.17 -1.47 -2.52
C SER A 50 8.81 -1.34 -1.14
N PHE A 51 9.43 -2.43 -0.67
CA PHE A 51 10.14 -2.49 0.62
C PHE A 51 11.57 -2.97 0.37
N PRO A 52 12.49 -2.08 -0.08
CA PRO A 52 13.80 -2.47 -0.61
C PRO A 52 14.68 -3.23 0.38
N GLU A 53 14.46 -3.05 1.68
CA GLU A 53 15.20 -3.75 2.74
C GLU A 53 14.65 -5.16 3.04
N ILE A 54 13.44 -5.46 2.57
CA ILE A 54 12.73 -6.72 2.85
C ILE A 54 12.70 -7.60 1.59
N ILE A 55 12.41 -7.00 0.44
CA ILE A 55 12.28 -7.69 -0.85
C ILE A 55 12.89 -6.87 -1.99
N THR A 56 13.33 -7.58 -3.02
CA THR A 56 13.72 -6.95 -4.29
C THR A 56 12.48 -6.78 -5.18
N GLY A 57 12.23 -5.55 -5.63
CA GLY A 57 11.12 -5.24 -6.53
C GLY A 57 9.86 -4.75 -5.83
N THR A 58 8.77 -4.68 -6.60
CA THR A 58 7.46 -4.21 -6.13
C THR A 58 6.82 -5.27 -5.24
N ALA A 59 6.37 -4.84 -4.06
CA ALA A 59 5.64 -5.72 -3.14
C ALA A 59 4.15 -5.77 -3.46
N PHE A 60 3.58 -4.58 -3.67
CA PHE A 60 2.15 -4.43 -3.86
C PHE A 60 1.84 -3.49 -5.01
N HIS A 61 0.73 -3.77 -5.68
CA HIS A 61 0.12 -2.86 -6.64
C HIS A 61 -1.23 -2.40 -6.09
N ILE A 62 -1.43 -1.09 -6.03
CA ILE A 62 -2.70 -0.47 -5.67
C ILE A 62 -3.28 0.15 -6.94
N VAL A 63 -4.40 -0.37 -7.41
CA VAL A 63 -5.16 0.21 -8.52
C VAL A 63 -6.28 1.06 -7.93
N VAL A 64 -6.36 2.33 -8.33
CA VAL A 64 -7.33 3.29 -7.80
C VAL A 64 -8.34 3.64 -8.90
N SER A 65 -9.60 3.28 -8.66
CA SER A 65 -10.72 3.69 -9.50
C SER A 65 -11.66 4.62 -8.74
N GLU A 66 -12.66 5.16 -9.43
CA GLU A 66 -13.67 6.04 -8.82
C GLU A 66 -14.47 5.33 -7.71
N GLU A 67 -14.73 4.03 -7.87
CA GLU A 67 -15.59 3.25 -6.96
C GLU A 67 -14.79 2.41 -5.96
N GLU A 68 -13.62 1.91 -6.38
CA GLU A 68 -12.87 0.89 -5.66
C GLU A 68 -11.35 1.10 -5.73
N ILE A 69 -10.68 0.69 -4.67
CA ILE A 69 -9.24 0.59 -4.56
C ILE A 69 -8.89 -0.90 -4.42
N THR A 70 -8.13 -1.41 -5.37
CA THR A 70 -7.75 -2.82 -5.45
C THR A 70 -6.28 -2.97 -5.12
N LEU A 71 -5.99 -3.72 -4.06
CA LEU A 71 -4.64 -4.08 -3.64
C LEU A 71 -4.32 -5.49 -4.14
N SER A 72 -3.17 -5.66 -4.79
CA SER A 72 -2.65 -7.00 -5.14
C SER A 72 -1.21 -7.18 -4.67
N THR A 73 -0.90 -8.39 -4.23
CA THR A 73 0.46 -8.83 -3.86
C THR A 73 1.22 -9.37 -5.06
N ASP A 74 2.50 -9.03 -5.17
CA ASP A 74 3.41 -9.77 -6.04
C ASP A 74 3.70 -11.15 -5.42
N ASN A 75 3.57 -12.20 -6.22
CA ASN A 75 3.72 -13.60 -5.78
C ASN A 75 5.18 -13.99 -5.49
N THR A 76 6.13 -13.08 -5.69
CA THR A 76 7.56 -13.31 -5.41
C THR A 76 7.93 -13.10 -3.94
N ILE A 77 7.01 -12.60 -3.11
CA ILE A 77 7.26 -12.32 -1.68
C ILE A 77 7.02 -13.57 -0.82
N PRO A 78 7.91 -13.89 0.14
CA PRO A 78 7.66 -14.94 1.12
C PRO A 78 6.39 -14.66 1.93
N ALA A 79 5.47 -15.64 1.98
CA ALA A 79 4.12 -15.51 2.55
C ALA A 79 4.08 -14.86 3.95
N ASN A 80 4.99 -15.25 4.85
CA ASN A 80 4.98 -14.73 6.22
C ASN A 80 5.27 -13.21 6.30
N ASN A 81 6.10 -12.68 5.39
CA ASN A 81 6.44 -11.26 5.39
C ASN A 81 5.43 -10.45 4.58
N SER A 82 4.88 -11.02 3.49
CA SER A 82 3.83 -10.33 2.72
C SER A 82 2.56 -10.15 3.52
N GLU A 83 2.10 -11.16 4.27
CA GLU A 83 0.83 -11.08 5.01
C GLU A 83 0.81 -9.96 6.05
N ALA A 84 1.91 -9.79 6.81
CA ALA A 84 2.01 -8.75 7.82
C ALA A 84 2.01 -7.35 7.19
N LEU A 85 2.79 -7.15 6.13
CA LEU A 85 2.86 -5.87 5.41
C LEU A 85 1.56 -5.55 4.68
N GLU A 86 0.94 -6.55 4.05
CA GLU A 86 -0.36 -6.44 3.37
C GLU A 86 -1.42 -6.00 4.38
N LYS A 87 -1.44 -6.62 5.56
CA LYS A 87 -2.36 -6.24 6.62
C LYS A 87 -2.17 -4.78 7.04
N GLN A 88 -0.93 -4.33 7.25
CA GLN A 88 -0.69 -2.93 7.62
C GLN A 88 -1.13 -1.95 6.54
N LEU A 89 -0.91 -2.28 5.27
CA LEU A 89 -1.34 -1.47 4.14
C LEU A 89 -2.87 -1.41 4.04
N ILE A 90 -3.57 -2.54 4.15
CA ILE A 90 -5.04 -2.58 4.16
C ILE A 90 -5.61 -1.77 5.31
N ASP A 91 -5.07 -1.93 6.52
CA ASP A 91 -5.55 -1.20 7.69
C ASP A 91 -5.37 0.32 7.51
N PHE A 92 -4.22 0.75 7.00
CA PHE A 92 -3.96 2.16 6.68
C PHE A 92 -4.93 2.70 5.63
N LEU A 93 -5.15 1.98 4.54
CA LEU A 93 -6.07 2.38 3.48
C LEU A 93 -7.50 2.53 4.04
N LYS A 94 -7.96 1.57 4.85
CA LYS A 94 -9.28 1.65 5.49
C LYS A 94 -9.41 2.84 6.45
N LEU A 95 -8.35 3.25 7.14
CA LEU A 95 -8.39 4.42 8.03
C LEU A 95 -8.48 5.75 7.27
N ASN A 96 -7.92 5.81 6.06
CA ASN A 96 -7.86 7.05 5.27
C ASN A 96 -8.98 7.17 4.23
N LEU A 97 -9.59 6.06 3.82
CA LEU A 97 -10.64 6.00 2.79
C LEU A 97 -12.07 5.93 3.35
N ASN A 98 -12.24 5.66 4.65
CA ASN A 98 -13.53 5.71 5.35
C ASN A 98 -13.85 7.14 5.81
#